data_AF-A0A6T8CF42-F1
#
_entry.id   AF-A0A6T8CF42-F1
#
_cell.length_a   1.000
_cell.length_b   1.000
_cell.length_c   1.000
_cell.angle_alpha   90.00
_cell.angle_beta   90.00
_cell.angle_gamma   90.00
#
_symmetry.space_group_name_H-M   'P 1'
#
loop_
_entity.id
_entity.type
_entity.pdbx_description
1 polymer ?
#
loop_
_entity_poly.entity_id
_entity_poly.type
_entity_poly.pdbx_seq_one_letter_code
_entity_poly.pdbx_strand_id
1 'polypeptide(L)'
;MPDFAHSMCKFGLWVNLKNPRLKVIDWSELQTTQELPKSLALASVSIRVLHFPMDIHLPYLDAPEPEAKAAAPPTEDYSGLGNTAEPNVLVLGGMIMIELLTLPPSAKKIKGWTLRPVTELTHTVQRIEYPIPPAGADAEAAKAAAATAPPLRLTYPLPSHVVVPADPSVGWWDEETKSWKTVGVTQISVDPESRILSFTSTRLGSLAMLQPTNIDFPYVNWLLSPTDRTSCKFLLQTQRYLLEMRISDKGVALKTTTPELPQLSHLLNKNMPPTTLVLSLRECGINLSPTDSDVNGLEAGMVPKQPPIENVAYSQMMSLLPRYSLAPSKWNRSRGAAKMIFRFKVKTESGELDLETGEAKEPDPFAEVDDSWPAIVFADRYVCRVKALDSDSTCDESPLPETTAHSTALECVAVDDEDMRPELGMSSRLYLELAAQLLTKLRVFSFSKM
;
A
#
# COMPACT_ATOMS: atom_id res chain seq x y z
N MET A 1 -20.97 6.89 0.89
CA MET A 1 -19.60 7.41 0.72
C MET A 1 -19.12 7.86 2.09
N PRO A 2 -17.90 7.54 2.53
CA PRO A 2 -17.36 8.23 3.69
C PRO A 2 -17.23 9.71 3.34
N ASP A 3 -17.55 10.58 4.28
CA ASP A 3 -17.37 12.03 4.14
C ASP A 3 -15.89 12.34 3.88
N PHE A 4 -15.51 12.46 2.60
CA PHE A 4 -14.24 13.06 2.16
C PHE A 4 -14.23 14.59 2.40
N ALA A 5 -14.73 15.03 3.55
CA ALA A 5 -14.85 16.44 3.93
C ALA A 5 -13.50 17.14 4.19
N HIS A 6 -12.38 16.58 3.74
CA HIS A 6 -11.04 17.12 3.93
C HIS A 6 -10.21 17.20 2.62
N SER A 7 -10.83 17.15 1.44
CA SER A 7 -10.13 17.17 0.14
C SER A 7 -9.51 18.52 -0.26
N MET A 8 -9.44 19.50 0.63
CA MET A 8 -8.88 20.81 0.31
C MET A 8 -7.42 20.92 0.71
N CYS A 9 -6.58 21.26 -0.27
CA CYS A 9 -5.23 21.75 -0.02
C CYS A 9 -5.31 22.95 0.93
N LYS A 10 -4.63 22.87 2.07
CA LYS A 10 -4.48 24.02 2.97
C LYS A 10 -3.19 24.74 2.61
N PHE A 11 -3.15 26.06 2.74
CA PHE A 11 -1.94 26.81 2.47
C PHE A 11 -1.64 27.88 3.51
N GLY A 12 -0.37 28.21 3.62
CA GLY A 12 0.14 29.31 4.42
C GLY A 12 1.11 30.14 3.61
N LEU A 13 1.06 31.46 3.76
CA LEU A 13 2.04 32.38 3.17
C LEU A 13 2.64 33.26 4.27
N TRP A 14 3.96 33.22 4.38
CA TRP A 14 4.74 34.05 5.29
C TRP A 14 5.65 34.95 4.48
N VAL A 15 5.77 36.22 4.86
CA VAL A 15 6.45 37.25 4.06
C VAL A 15 7.42 38.01 4.94
N ASN A 16 8.71 37.93 4.62
CA ASN A 16 9.76 38.64 5.33
C ASN A 16 10.01 40.04 4.74
N LEU A 17 9.20 41.03 5.12
CA LEU A 17 9.32 42.40 4.61
C LEU A 17 10.39 43.26 5.32
N LYS A 18 10.78 42.90 6.56
CA LYS A 18 11.60 43.77 7.42
C LYS A 18 12.63 43.02 8.30
N ASN A 19 12.95 41.77 8.00
CA ASN A 19 13.90 40.97 8.78
C ASN A 19 13.62 41.00 10.29
N PRO A 20 12.43 40.56 10.74
CA PRO A 20 12.06 40.57 12.16
C PRO A 20 12.92 39.63 13.02
N ARG A 21 13.89 38.91 12.41
CA ARG A 21 14.73 37.88 13.03
C ARG A 21 13.92 36.76 13.71
N LEU A 22 12.70 36.52 13.20
CA LEU A 22 11.87 35.38 13.57
C LEU A 22 12.61 34.10 13.18
N LYS A 23 12.95 33.29 14.18
CA LYS A 23 13.58 31.99 14.00
C LYS A 23 12.57 30.88 13.74
N VAL A 24 11.31 31.09 14.12
CA VAL A 24 10.25 30.10 14.01
C VAL A 24 9.05 30.75 13.33
N ILE A 25 8.51 30.05 12.33
CA ILE A 25 7.18 30.33 11.79
C ILE A 25 6.23 29.28 12.39
N ASP A 26 5.20 29.75 13.08
CA ASP A 26 4.10 28.92 13.56
C ASP A 26 2.91 29.08 12.61
N TRP A 27 2.51 27.98 11.98
CA TRP A 27 1.36 27.90 11.09
C TRP A 27 0.19 27.26 11.85
N SER A 28 -0.38 27.98 12.81
CA SER A 28 -1.37 27.45 13.74
C SER A 28 -2.56 26.75 13.07
N GLU A 29 -3.09 27.29 11.96
CA GLU A 29 -4.20 26.68 11.19
C GLU A 29 -3.80 25.41 10.41
N LEU A 30 -2.52 25.30 10.05
CA LEU A 30 -1.95 24.11 9.41
C LEU A 30 -1.40 23.12 10.45
N GLN A 31 -1.30 23.53 11.72
CA GLN A 31 -0.67 22.80 12.82
C GLN A 31 0.77 22.36 12.50
N THR A 32 1.50 23.17 11.74
CA THR A 32 2.90 22.94 11.37
C THR A 32 3.77 24.08 11.86
N THR A 33 5.01 23.77 12.23
CA THR A 33 6.03 24.77 12.56
C THR A 33 7.25 24.61 11.67
N GLN A 34 7.94 25.72 11.43
CA GLN A 34 9.20 25.75 10.68
C GLN A 34 10.25 26.55 11.43
N GLU A 35 11.37 25.92 11.78
CA GLU A 35 12.53 26.63 12.31
C GLU A 35 13.46 27.02 11.17
N LEU A 36 13.62 28.32 10.97
CA LEU A 36 14.37 28.88 9.87
C LEU A 36 15.86 29.02 10.21
N PRO A 37 16.74 28.60 9.29
CA PRO A 37 18.14 28.99 9.30
C PRO A 37 18.30 30.50 9.24
N LYS A 38 19.41 30.98 9.82
CA LYS A 38 19.73 32.41 9.87
C LYS A 38 19.75 33.07 8.48
N SER A 39 20.17 32.35 7.45
CA SER A 39 20.18 32.82 6.06
C SER A 39 18.79 33.19 5.57
N LEU A 40 17.78 32.37 5.82
CA LEU A 40 16.40 32.63 5.43
C LEU A 40 15.74 33.70 6.30
N ALA A 41 15.99 33.68 7.62
CA ALA A 41 15.43 34.67 8.55
C ALA A 41 15.90 36.12 8.28
N LEU A 42 17.02 36.29 7.54
CA LEU A 42 17.58 37.58 7.15
C LEU A 42 17.37 37.93 5.67
N ALA A 43 16.83 37.00 4.87
CA ALA A 43 16.60 37.21 3.44
C ALA A 43 15.23 37.87 3.20
N SER A 44 15.16 38.75 2.19
CA SER A 44 13.90 39.35 1.72
C SER A 44 13.16 38.37 0.81
N VAL A 45 12.55 37.37 1.43
CA VAL A 45 11.85 36.25 0.79
C VAL A 45 10.47 36.05 1.36
N SER A 46 9.63 35.31 0.65
CA SER A 46 8.40 34.74 1.18
C SER A 46 8.51 33.22 1.21
N ILE A 47 7.89 32.59 2.20
CA ILE A 47 7.76 31.14 2.29
C ILE A 47 6.29 30.81 2.10
N ARG A 48 5.99 29.95 1.12
CA ARG A 48 4.67 29.38 0.91
C ARG A 48 4.70 27.91 1.32
N VAL A 49 3.67 27.50 2.06
CA VAL A 49 3.46 26.13 2.49
C VAL A 49 2.12 25.67 1.92
N LEU A 50 2.11 24.50 1.27
CA LEU A 50 0.91 23.83 0.80
C LEU A 50 0.84 22.47 1.48
N HIS A 51 -0.28 22.12 2.08
CA HIS A 51 -0.50 20.82 2.71
C HIS A 51 -1.58 20.08 1.92
N PHE A 52 -1.20 18.97 1.30
CA PHE A 52 -2.08 18.12 0.52
C PHE A 52 -2.40 16.85 1.30
N PRO A 53 -3.65 16.37 1.29
CA PRO A 53 -4.04 15.15 1.99
C PRO A 53 -3.54 13.86 1.30
N MET A 54 -2.99 13.96 0.09
CA MET A 54 -2.60 12.83 -0.76
C MET A 54 -1.33 13.16 -1.55
N ASP A 55 -0.69 12.13 -2.12
CA ASP A 55 0.41 12.30 -3.07
C ASP A 55 -0.12 12.89 -4.38
N ILE A 56 0.40 14.06 -4.77
CA ILE A 56 0.04 14.74 -6.01
C ILE A 56 0.99 14.42 -7.17
N HIS A 57 2.11 13.76 -6.90
CA HIS A 57 3.15 13.45 -7.89
C HIS A 57 2.97 12.06 -8.47
N LEU A 58 2.66 11.07 -7.62
CA LEU A 58 2.38 9.70 -8.02
C LEU A 58 1.02 9.25 -7.48
N PRO A 59 -0.09 9.83 -7.97
CA PRO A 59 -1.42 9.37 -7.56
C PRO A 59 -1.57 7.90 -7.94
N TYR A 60 -1.95 7.07 -6.97
CA TYR A 60 -2.00 5.60 -7.12
C TYR A 60 -2.83 5.12 -8.31
N LEU A 61 -3.86 5.88 -8.70
CA LEU A 61 -4.75 5.53 -9.82
C LEU A 61 -4.18 5.88 -11.20
N ASP A 62 -3.17 6.77 -11.27
CA ASP A 62 -2.54 7.19 -12.53
C ASP A 62 -1.06 6.79 -12.60
N ALA A 63 -0.56 6.00 -11.63
CA ALA A 63 0.77 5.45 -11.70
C ALA A 63 0.84 4.61 -12.98
N PRO A 64 1.71 4.96 -13.96
CA PRO A 64 1.85 4.14 -15.15
C PRO A 64 2.24 2.75 -14.66
N GLU A 65 1.44 1.73 -15.02
CA GLU A 65 1.99 0.38 -15.06
C GLU A 65 3.29 0.52 -15.85
N PRO A 66 4.46 0.17 -15.26
CA PRO A 66 5.71 0.31 -15.98
C PRO A 66 5.47 -0.36 -17.33
N GLU A 67 5.61 0.40 -18.43
CA GLU A 67 5.36 -0.11 -19.78
C GLU A 67 5.90 -1.52 -19.79
N ALA A 68 5.00 -2.49 -19.96
CA ALA A 68 5.39 -3.88 -20.00
C ALA A 68 6.45 -3.94 -21.08
N LYS A 69 7.74 -3.98 -20.69
CA LYS A 69 8.87 -4.05 -21.60
C LYS A 69 8.48 -5.18 -22.52
N ALA A 70 8.22 -4.81 -23.78
CA ALA A 70 7.40 -5.55 -24.72
C ALA A 70 7.46 -7.03 -24.43
N ALA A 71 6.33 -7.61 -24.00
CA ALA A 71 6.16 -9.01 -23.60
C ALA A 71 7.22 -9.87 -24.26
N ALA A 72 8.32 -10.13 -23.53
CA ALA A 72 9.36 -10.98 -24.04
C ALA A 72 8.72 -12.36 -24.29
N PRO A 73 9.13 -13.05 -25.36
CA PRO A 73 8.48 -14.30 -25.76
C PRO A 73 8.43 -15.30 -24.58
N PRO A 74 7.46 -16.24 -24.57
CA PRO A 74 7.14 -17.10 -23.41
C PRO A 74 8.24 -18.12 -23.00
N THR A 75 9.47 -17.92 -23.47
CA THR A 75 10.57 -18.89 -23.42
C THR A 75 11.79 -18.38 -22.66
N GLU A 76 11.84 -17.11 -22.24
CA GLU A 76 12.96 -16.62 -21.43
C GLU A 76 12.68 -16.84 -19.94
N ASP A 77 13.50 -17.71 -19.37
CA ASP A 77 13.52 -18.09 -17.97
C ASP A 77 14.00 -16.88 -17.12
N TYR A 78 13.08 -15.98 -16.75
CA TYR A 78 13.34 -14.81 -15.90
C TYR A 78 13.66 -15.18 -14.45
N SER A 79 13.76 -16.48 -14.12
CA SER A 79 14.10 -17.02 -12.80
C SER A 79 15.48 -16.57 -12.27
N GLY A 80 16.31 -15.93 -13.09
CA GLY A 80 17.67 -15.46 -12.74
C GLY A 80 17.85 -13.95 -12.52
N LEU A 81 16.85 -13.10 -12.80
CA LEU A 81 16.96 -11.66 -12.50
C LEU A 81 16.53 -11.44 -11.04
N GLY A 82 17.51 -11.39 -10.14
CA GLY A 82 17.25 -11.09 -8.74
C GLY A 82 16.48 -9.78 -8.58
N ASN A 83 15.52 -9.76 -7.63
CA ASN A 83 14.77 -8.58 -7.22
C ASN A 83 15.66 -7.59 -6.42
N THR A 84 16.74 -7.12 -7.04
CA THR A 84 17.76 -6.25 -6.42
C THR A 84 17.44 -4.76 -6.48
N ALA A 85 16.37 -4.38 -7.21
CA ALA A 85 15.88 -3.02 -7.23
C ALA A 85 15.29 -2.63 -5.87
N GLU A 86 15.47 -1.36 -5.49
CA GLU A 86 14.83 -0.81 -4.29
C GLU A 86 13.30 -0.89 -4.41
N PRO A 87 12.59 -1.14 -3.30
CA PRO A 87 11.12 -1.18 -3.33
C PRO A 87 10.57 0.21 -3.66
N ASN A 88 9.41 0.23 -4.31
CA ASN A 88 8.65 1.47 -4.46
C ASN A 88 8.23 2.01 -3.09
N VAL A 89 7.88 3.29 -3.05
CA VAL A 89 7.45 3.95 -1.81
C VAL A 89 6.01 4.46 -1.91
N LEU A 90 5.34 4.41 -0.77
CA LEU A 90 4.00 4.92 -0.51
C LEU A 90 4.12 6.16 0.37
N VAL A 91 3.44 7.24 -0.02
CA VAL A 91 3.26 8.43 0.84
C VAL A 91 2.18 8.15 1.89
N LEU A 92 2.49 8.44 3.15
CA LEU A 92 1.60 8.25 4.29
C LEU A 92 1.22 9.57 4.96
N GLY A 93 -0.07 9.77 5.20
CA GLY A 93 -0.57 10.91 5.99
C GLY A 93 -0.51 12.27 5.29
N GLY A 94 -0.48 12.27 3.96
CA GLY A 94 -0.40 13.48 3.15
C GLY A 94 1.03 13.98 2.96
N MET A 95 1.14 15.14 2.32
CA MET A 95 2.41 15.76 1.96
C MET A 95 2.39 17.26 2.19
N ILE A 96 3.56 17.82 2.48
CA ILE A 96 3.77 19.25 2.62
C ILE A 96 4.71 19.74 1.50
N MET A 97 4.31 20.75 0.76
CA MET A 97 5.14 21.44 -0.22
C MET A 97 5.57 22.78 0.34
N ILE A 98 6.88 23.02 0.37
CA ILE A 98 7.47 24.25 0.87
C ILE A 98 8.20 24.94 -0.28
N GLU A 99 7.81 26.17 -0.57
CA GLU A 99 8.38 26.96 -1.64
C GLU A 99 8.94 28.27 -1.09
N LEU A 100 10.14 28.61 -1.54
CA LEU A 100 10.75 29.90 -1.30
C LEU A 100 10.45 30.82 -2.48
N LEU A 101 9.97 32.03 -2.23
CA LEU A 101 9.47 32.95 -3.24
C LEU A 101 10.15 34.32 -3.17
N THR A 102 10.38 34.93 -4.34
CA THR A 102 10.85 36.31 -4.47
C THR A 102 9.74 37.29 -4.07
N LEU A 103 10.12 38.37 -3.38
CA LEU A 103 9.20 39.45 -3.04
C LEU A 103 9.08 40.46 -4.18
N PRO A 104 7.86 40.94 -4.50
CA PRO A 104 7.69 42.03 -5.45
C PRO A 104 8.31 43.34 -4.90
N PRO A 105 8.68 44.29 -5.77
CA PRO A 105 9.20 45.57 -5.33
C PRO A 105 8.23 46.31 -4.38
N SER A 106 8.76 46.82 -3.26
CA SER A 106 7.98 47.58 -2.28
C SER A 106 7.37 48.84 -2.89
N ALA A 107 6.15 49.17 -2.46
CA ALA A 107 5.50 50.43 -2.81
C ALA A 107 6.30 51.63 -2.23
N LYS A 108 6.39 52.71 -2.99
CA LYS A 108 7.08 53.95 -2.61
C LYS A 108 6.06 55.09 -2.50
N LYS A 109 6.20 55.92 -1.45
CA LYS A 109 5.42 57.15 -1.32
C LYS A 109 6.16 58.32 -1.97
N ILE A 110 5.57 58.96 -2.97
CA ILE A 110 6.16 60.11 -3.68
C ILE A 110 5.09 61.20 -3.80
N LYS A 111 5.33 62.38 -3.22
CA LYS A 111 4.43 63.55 -3.31
C LYS A 111 2.96 63.22 -3.00
N GLY A 112 2.70 62.45 -1.94
CA GLY A 112 1.35 62.02 -1.54
C GLY A 112 0.79 60.80 -2.29
N TRP A 113 1.42 60.37 -3.38
CA TRP A 113 1.03 59.16 -4.11
C TRP A 113 1.73 57.91 -3.56
N THR A 114 1.02 56.79 -3.53
CA THR A 114 1.63 55.47 -3.29
C THR A 114 1.80 54.77 -4.64
N LEU A 115 3.05 54.64 -5.08
CA LEU A 115 3.42 54.07 -6.38
C LEU A 115 3.99 52.67 -6.18
N ARG A 116 3.58 51.70 -7.00
CA ARG A 116 4.15 50.35 -7.03
C ARG A 116 4.59 50.04 -8.48
N PRO A 117 5.86 49.62 -8.70
CA PRO A 117 6.27 49.13 -10.01
C PRO A 117 5.45 47.91 -10.42
N VAL A 118 4.94 47.91 -11.65
CA VAL A 118 4.37 46.71 -12.26
C VAL A 118 5.53 45.90 -12.84
N THR A 119 5.74 44.70 -12.29
CA THR A 119 6.72 43.73 -12.76
C THR A 119 6.02 42.40 -13.06
N GLU A 120 6.72 41.41 -13.61
CA GLU A 120 6.17 40.07 -13.82
C GLU A 120 5.60 39.44 -12.53
N LEU A 121 6.22 39.74 -11.38
CA LEU A 121 5.75 39.35 -10.04
C LEU A 121 4.38 39.93 -9.64
N THR A 122 3.79 40.79 -10.48
CA THR A 122 2.41 41.29 -10.32
C THR A 122 1.38 40.26 -10.77
N HIS A 123 1.77 39.37 -11.68
CA HIS A 123 0.90 38.37 -12.28
C HIS A 123 1.33 36.93 -11.94
N THR A 124 2.58 36.74 -11.54
CA THR A 124 3.16 35.42 -11.26
C THR A 124 3.96 35.41 -9.98
N VAL A 125 4.36 34.21 -9.54
CA VAL A 125 5.31 34.02 -8.44
C VAL A 125 6.62 33.48 -9.01
N GLN A 126 7.74 33.99 -8.52
CA GLN A 126 9.07 33.46 -8.84
C GLN A 126 9.58 32.63 -7.67
N ARG A 127 9.93 31.38 -7.95
CA ARG A 127 10.49 30.44 -6.98
C ARG A 127 12.01 30.62 -6.90
N ILE A 128 12.53 30.50 -5.69
CA ILE A 128 13.96 30.58 -5.38
C ILE A 128 14.40 29.19 -4.90
N GLU A 129 15.57 28.76 -5.34
CA GLU A 129 16.17 27.52 -4.87
C GLU A 129 16.64 27.63 -3.41
N TYR A 130 16.72 26.48 -2.75
CA TYR A 130 17.28 26.38 -1.42
C TYR A 130 18.53 25.49 -1.44
N PRO A 131 19.66 25.95 -0.87
CA PRO A 131 19.88 27.27 -0.26
C PRO A 131 19.92 28.39 -1.31
N ILE A 132 19.66 29.63 -0.90
CA ILE A 132 19.69 30.79 -1.81
C ILE A 132 21.10 30.94 -2.38
N PRO A 133 21.30 30.82 -3.70
CA PRO A 133 22.62 30.99 -4.30
C PRO A 133 23.15 32.41 -4.09
N PRO A 134 24.47 32.60 -3.91
CA PRO A 134 25.07 33.93 -3.93
C PRO A 134 24.74 34.67 -5.24
N ALA A 135 24.59 36.00 -5.17
CA ALA A 135 24.29 36.79 -6.36
C ALA A 135 25.41 36.65 -7.41
N GLY A 136 25.05 36.21 -8.62
CA GLY A 136 26.00 35.97 -9.71
C GLY A 136 26.81 34.68 -9.59
N ALA A 137 26.42 33.76 -8.70
CA ALA A 137 27.02 32.41 -8.62
C ALA A 137 26.82 31.65 -9.94
N ASP A 138 27.88 31.00 -10.39
CA ASP A 138 27.78 29.99 -11.45
C ASP A 138 27.18 28.68 -10.90
N ALA A 139 26.91 27.73 -11.81
CA ALA A 139 26.28 26.46 -11.46
C ALA A 139 27.11 25.63 -10.45
N GLU A 140 28.43 25.78 -10.47
CA GLU A 140 29.33 25.02 -9.61
C GLU A 140 29.36 25.59 -8.18
N ALA A 141 29.38 26.92 -8.05
CA ALA A 141 29.21 27.61 -6.78
C ALA A 141 27.82 27.37 -6.16
N ALA A 142 26.76 27.33 -6.98
CA ALA A 142 25.42 26.98 -6.52
C ALA A 142 25.34 25.53 -5.99
N LYS A 143 25.98 24.58 -6.69
CA LYS A 143 26.06 23.18 -6.26
C LYS A 143 26.86 23.01 -4.96
N ALA A 144 27.97 23.74 -4.82
CA ALA A 144 28.76 23.75 -3.59
C ALA A 144 27.98 24.34 -2.39
N ALA A 145 27.20 25.40 -2.63
CA ALA A 145 26.32 25.96 -1.61
C ALA A 145 25.24 24.94 -1.19
N ALA A 146 24.63 24.22 -2.14
CA ALA A 146 23.66 23.17 -1.85
C ALA A 146 24.23 22.02 -0.99
N ALA A 147 25.51 21.67 -1.18
CA ALA A 147 26.18 20.66 -0.37
C ALA A 147 26.38 21.08 1.11
N THR A 148 26.35 22.39 1.39
CA THR A 148 26.54 22.97 2.73
C THR A 148 25.28 23.65 3.26
N ALA A 149 24.12 23.34 2.66
CA ALA A 149 22.84 23.92 3.01
C ALA A 149 22.50 23.64 4.49
N PRO A 150 22.16 24.67 5.29
CA PRO A 150 21.74 24.43 6.66
C PRO A 150 20.40 23.68 6.67
N PRO A 151 20.16 22.74 7.59
CA PRO A 151 18.88 22.07 7.68
C PRO A 151 17.78 23.02 8.21
N LEU A 152 16.56 22.92 7.67
CA LEU A 152 15.35 23.49 8.26
C LEU A 152 14.64 22.44 9.09
N ARG A 153 14.22 22.77 10.32
CA ARG A 153 13.32 21.89 11.09
C ARG A 153 11.89 22.14 10.68
N LEU A 154 11.17 21.05 10.43
CA LEU A 154 9.79 21.04 9.98
C LEU A 154 9.00 20.11 10.89
N THR A 155 7.77 20.52 11.19
CA THR A 155 6.79 19.66 11.84
C THR A 155 5.47 19.69 11.09
N TYR A 156 4.71 18.59 11.03
CA TYR A 156 3.31 18.60 10.58
C TYR A 156 2.51 17.44 11.20
N PRO A 157 1.18 17.58 11.33
CA PRO A 157 0.36 16.59 12.01
C PRO A 157 0.07 15.40 11.10
N LEU A 158 0.17 14.19 11.63
CA LEU A 158 -0.26 12.99 10.92
C LEU A 158 -1.73 12.68 11.21
N PRO A 159 -2.54 12.31 10.18
CA PRO A 159 -3.94 11.94 10.38
C PRO A 159 -4.10 10.75 11.34
N SER A 160 -5.13 10.78 12.19
CA SER A 160 -5.35 9.76 13.24
C SER A 160 -5.50 8.32 12.73
N HIS A 161 -5.92 8.13 11.48
CA HIS A 161 -6.09 6.83 10.84
C HIS A 161 -4.78 6.23 10.29
N VAL A 162 -3.69 7.00 10.19
CA VAL A 162 -2.43 6.50 9.65
C VAL A 162 -1.72 5.66 10.71
N VAL A 163 -1.39 4.41 10.38
CA VAL A 163 -0.52 3.55 11.18
C VAL A 163 0.92 3.97 10.92
N VAL A 164 1.59 4.48 11.96
CA VAL A 164 2.97 4.95 11.85
C VAL A 164 3.91 3.74 11.84
N PRO A 165 4.84 3.62 10.87
CA PRO A 165 5.85 2.57 10.86
C PRO A 165 6.75 2.63 12.10
N ALA A 166 7.30 1.49 12.52
CA ALA A 166 8.26 1.43 13.63
C ALA A 166 9.49 2.32 13.37
N ASP A 167 10.00 2.28 12.14
CA ASP A 167 11.10 3.11 11.66
C ASP A 167 10.57 4.11 10.62
N PRO A 168 10.11 5.32 11.05
CA PRO A 168 9.55 6.29 10.12
C PRO A 168 10.62 6.85 9.18
N SER A 169 10.28 6.92 7.89
CA SER A 169 11.11 7.55 6.86
C SER A 169 10.40 8.78 6.32
N VAL A 170 11.17 9.79 5.94
CA VAL A 170 10.67 11.01 5.30
C VAL A 170 11.54 11.29 4.09
N GLY A 171 10.91 11.64 2.99
CA GLY A 171 11.63 12.00 1.77
C GLY A 171 11.06 13.22 1.09
N TRP A 172 11.81 13.70 0.10
CA TRP A 172 11.44 14.78 -0.78
C TRP A 172 11.27 14.29 -2.22
N TRP A 173 10.40 14.94 -2.99
CA TRP A 173 10.18 14.62 -4.39
C TRP A 173 11.28 15.20 -5.27
N ASP A 174 11.96 14.35 -6.03
CA ASP A 174 12.92 14.77 -7.05
C ASP A 174 12.23 14.89 -8.42
N GLU A 175 12.13 16.12 -8.90
CA GLU A 175 11.48 16.45 -10.16
C GLU A 175 12.25 15.93 -11.39
N GLU A 176 13.58 15.77 -11.27
CA GLU A 176 14.45 15.31 -12.35
C GLU A 176 14.30 13.80 -12.57
N THR A 177 14.33 13.03 -11.48
CA THR A 177 14.22 11.56 -11.54
C THR A 177 12.78 11.06 -11.37
N LYS A 178 11.81 11.95 -11.13
CA LYS A 178 10.40 11.64 -10.85
C LYS A 178 10.25 10.55 -9.78
N SER A 179 10.96 10.72 -8.67
CA SER A 179 10.97 9.75 -7.58
C SER A 179 11.17 10.43 -6.23
N TRP A 180 10.65 9.82 -5.17
CA TRP A 180 10.94 10.21 -3.80
C TRP A 180 12.38 9.84 -3.39
N LYS A 181 13.07 10.75 -2.69
CA LYS A 181 14.44 10.58 -2.18
C LYS A 181 14.49 10.90 -0.69
N THR A 182 15.30 10.16 0.07
CA THR A 182 15.48 10.37 1.52
C THR A 182 16.75 11.15 1.87
N VAL A 183 17.70 11.25 0.92
CA VAL A 183 18.98 11.94 1.12
C VAL A 183 18.76 13.41 1.44
N GLY A 184 19.34 13.89 2.53
CA GLY A 184 19.19 15.28 2.99
C GLY A 184 18.06 15.49 4.02
N VAL A 185 17.32 14.44 4.37
CA VAL A 185 16.37 14.43 5.49
C VAL A 185 16.96 13.65 6.66
N THR A 186 16.92 14.24 7.86
CA THR A 186 17.50 13.66 9.08
C THR A 186 16.67 14.06 10.32
N GLN A 187 17.02 13.52 11.49
CA GLN A 187 16.35 13.82 12.78
C GLN A 187 14.84 13.56 12.77
N ILE A 188 14.44 12.46 12.14
CA ILE A 188 13.03 12.07 12.02
C ILE A 188 12.55 11.53 13.37
N SER A 189 11.45 12.08 13.87
CA SER A 189 10.73 11.56 15.03
C SER A 189 9.24 11.79 14.89
N VAL A 190 8.44 10.89 15.47
CA VAL A 190 6.99 11.06 15.58
C VAL A 190 6.63 11.00 17.04
N ASP A 191 5.96 12.03 17.53
CA ASP A 191 5.42 12.03 18.89
C ASP A 191 4.16 11.15 18.96
N PRO A 192 4.12 10.07 19.76
CA PRO A 192 3.01 9.12 19.76
C PRO A 192 1.68 9.73 20.23
N GLU A 193 1.72 10.69 21.15
CA GLU A 193 0.52 11.29 21.74
C GLU A 193 -0.08 12.39 20.86
N SER A 194 0.73 13.39 20.50
CA SER A 194 0.31 14.51 19.66
C SER A 194 0.28 14.19 18.18
N ARG A 195 0.87 13.06 17.76
CA ARG A 195 0.95 12.60 16.37
C ARG A 195 1.63 13.60 15.42
N ILE A 196 2.56 14.38 15.96
CA ILE A 196 3.34 15.35 15.19
C ILE A 196 4.59 14.65 14.66
N LEU A 197 4.75 14.65 13.33
CA LEU A 197 5.99 14.27 12.67
C LEU A 197 6.94 15.46 12.68
N SER A 198 8.17 15.26 13.15
CA SER A 198 9.24 16.25 13.20
C SER A 198 10.46 15.72 12.44
N PHE A 199 11.08 16.55 11.62
CA PHE A 199 12.29 16.20 10.89
C PHE A 199 13.07 17.45 10.50
N THR A 200 14.30 17.27 10.06
CA THR A 200 15.11 18.32 9.44
C THR A 200 15.41 18.00 7.99
N SER A 201 15.33 18.99 7.11
CA SER A 201 15.61 18.83 5.68
C SER A 201 16.57 19.90 5.16
N THR A 202 17.52 19.50 4.31
CA THR A 202 18.36 20.41 3.51
C THR A 202 17.77 20.68 2.12
N ARG A 203 16.62 20.08 1.79
CA ARG A 203 15.90 20.23 0.52
C ARG A 203 14.51 20.81 0.79
N LEU A 204 14.10 21.77 -0.04
CA LEU A 204 12.72 22.26 -0.08
C LEU A 204 11.98 21.63 -1.27
N GLY A 205 10.68 21.90 -1.38
CA GLY A 205 9.79 21.25 -2.33
C GLY A 205 8.78 20.38 -1.60
N SER A 206 8.38 19.27 -2.22
CA SER A 206 7.41 18.34 -1.66
C SER A 206 8.10 17.36 -0.71
N LEU A 207 7.58 17.24 0.50
CA LEU A 207 8.09 16.40 1.58
C LEU A 207 6.94 15.55 2.15
N ALA A 208 7.21 14.29 2.44
CA ALA A 208 6.20 13.39 2.98
C ALA A 208 6.81 12.24 3.78
N MET A 209 6.04 11.66 4.68
CA MET A 209 6.37 10.38 5.30
C MET A 209 6.23 9.26 4.27
N LEU A 210 7.23 8.40 4.22
CA LEU A 210 7.36 7.33 3.23
C LEU A 210 7.38 5.96 3.92
N GLN A 211 6.82 4.97 3.24
CA GLN A 211 6.91 3.56 3.62
C GLN A 211 7.11 2.73 2.35
N PRO A 212 7.90 1.63 2.38
CA PRO A 212 7.93 0.68 1.27
C PRO A 212 6.53 0.17 0.92
N THR A 213 6.19 0.13 -0.36
CA THR A 213 4.89 -0.40 -0.82
C THR A 213 4.74 -1.89 -0.53
N ASN A 214 5.86 -2.61 -0.45
CA ASN A 214 5.90 -4.06 -0.27
C ASN A 214 6.05 -4.52 1.19
N ILE A 215 5.94 -3.61 2.17
CA ILE A 215 6.17 -3.93 3.59
C ILE A 215 5.26 -5.03 4.15
N ASP A 216 4.06 -5.20 3.58
CA ASP A 216 3.09 -6.22 3.97
C ASP A 216 3.22 -7.52 3.14
N PHE A 217 4.14 -7.54 2.17
CA PHE A 217 4.38 -8.64 1.25
C PHE A 217 5.74 -9.31 1.51
N PRO A 218 5.90 -10.58 1.09
CA PRO A 218 4.83 -11.50 0.70
C PRO A 218 3.87 -11.79 1.85
N TYR A 219 2.63 -12.17 1.59
CA TYR A 219 1.73 -12.72 2.59
C TYR A 219 2.32 -14.00 3.18
N VAL A 220 2.21 -14.15 4.49
CA VAL A 220 2.66 -15.32 5.23
C VAL A 220 1.70 -16.48 4.99
N ASN A 221 0.40 -16.23 5.11
CA ASN A 221 -0.64 -17.25 4.96
C ASN A 221 -2.00 -16.62 4.63
N TRP A 222 -2.93 -17.41 4.13
CA TRP A 222 -4.33 -17.00 3.98
C TRP A 222 -5.28 -18.20 4.10
N LEU A 223 -6.51 -17.96 4.53
CA LEU A 223 -7.52 -19.00 4.65
C LEU A 223 -8.89 -18.40 4.34
N LEU A 224 -9.59 -18.99 3.38
CA LEU A 224 -10.93 -18.60 2.99
C LEU A 224 -11.89 -19.73 3.36
N SER A 225 -12.77 -19.48 4.33
CA SER A 225 -13.65 -20.51 4.89
C SER A 225 -15.12 -20.07 4.80
N PRO A 226 -16.01 -20.86 4.17
CA PRO A 226 -17.44 -20.53 4.14
C PRO A 226 -18.02 -20.50 5.54
N THR A 227 -18.83 -19.47 5.82
CA THR A 227 -19.56 -19.37 7.09
C THR A 227 -20.99 -19.84 6.88
N ASP A 228 -21.65 -19.31 5.86
CA ASP A 228 -23.02 -19.64 5.45
C ASP A 228 -23.16 -19.45 3.93
N ARG A 229 -24.36 -19.66 3.39
CA ARG A 229 -24.64 -19.55 1.94
C ARG A 229 -24.47 -18.14 1.35
N THR A 230 -24.29 -17.14 2.21
CA THR A 230 -24.22 -15.73 1.83
C THR A 230 -22.93 -15.06 2.27
N SER A 231 -22.00 -15.81 2.89
CA SER A 231 -20.79 -15.23 3.45
C SER A 231 -19.67 -16.22 3.75
N CYS A 232 -18.45 -15.69 3.78
CA CYS A 232 -17.26 -16.37 4.29
C CYS A 232 -16.47 -15.49 5.24
N LYS A 233 -15.60 -16.17 5.98
CA LYS A 233 -14.47 -15.60 6.69
C LYS A 233 -13.23 -15.70 5.80
N PHE A 234 -12.48 -14.62 5.69
CA PHE A 234 -11.18 -14.58 5.04
C PHE A 234 -10.14 -14.09 6.04
N LEU A 235 -9.18 -14.96 6.33
CA LEU A 235 -8.02 -14.66 7.14
C LEU A 235 -6.84 -14.38 6.21
N LEU A 236 -6.19 -13.24 6.38
CA LEU A 236 -4.98 -12.87 5.63
C LEU A 236 -3.87 -12.51 6.61
N GLN A 237 -2.80 -13.29 6.61
CA GLN A 237 -1.62 -13.03 7.40
C GLN A 237 -0.56 -12.35 6.53
N THR A 238 -0.29 -11.08 6.83
CA THR A 238 0.78 -10.28 6.21
C THR A 238 2.07 -10.42 7.02
N GLN A 239 3.15 -9.70 6.64
CA GLN A 239 4.35 -9.63 7.47
C GLN A 239 4.12 -8.94 8.84
N ARG A 240 3.14 -8.03 8.94
CA ARG A 240 2.92 -7.18 10.12
C ARG A 240 1.65 -7.50 10.89
N TYR A 241 0.63 -7.98 10.21
CA TYR A 241 -0.74 -8.11 10.73
C TYR A 241 -1.43 -9.38 10.26
N LEU A 242 -2.23 -9.97 11.13
CA LEU A 242 -3.31 -10.89 10.75
C LEU A 242 -4.61 -10.10 10.65
N LEU A 243 -5.24 -10.15 9.48
CA LEU A 243 -6.48 -9.44 9.19
C LEU A 243 -7.61 -10.45 9.03
N GLU A 244 -8.68 -10.30 9.81
CA GLU A 244 -9.92 -11.04 9.64
C GLU A 244 -10.93 -10.19 8.88
N MET A 245 -11.40 -10.71 7.75
CA MET A 245 -12.41 -10.07 6.92
C MET A 245 -13.62 -10.97 6.78
N ARG A 246 -14.81 -10.40 6.85
CA ARG A 246 -16.06 -11.08 6.47
C ARG A 246 -16.46 -10.59 5.08
N ILE A 247 -16.65 -11.52 4.15
CA ILE A 247 -17.17 -11.25 2.82
C ILE A 247 -18.61 -11.73 2.80
N SER A 248 -19.54 -10.90 2.34
CA SER A 248 -20.95 -11.25 2.22
C SER A 248 -21.59 -10.56 1.02
N ASP A 249 -22.85 -10.87 0.73
CA ASP A 249 -23.66 -10.17 -0.27
C ASP A 249 -23.86 -8.66 0.04
N LYS A 250 -23.56 -8.20 1.25
CA LYS A 250 -23.57 -6.78 1.64
C LYS A 250 -22.24 -6.07 1.39
N GLY A 251 -21.18 -6.77 1.02
CA GLY A 251 -19.81 -6.24 0.88
C GLY A 251 -18.78 -6.97 1.74
N VAL A 252 -17.60 -6.38 1.83
CA VAL A 252 -16.49 -6.85 2.67
C VAL A 252 -16.39 -5.95 3.91
N ALA A 253 -16.22 -6.54 5.08
CA ALA A 253 -15.96 -5.81 6.32
C ALA A 253 -14.73 -6.37 7.02
N LEU A 254 -13.80 -5.49 7.40
CA LEU A 254 -12.73 -5.81 8.33
C LEU A 254 -13.33 -6.05 9.71
N LYS A 255 -13.05 -7.20 10.33
CA LYS A 255 -13.61 -7.62 11.62
C LYS A 255 -12.65 -7.35 12.76
N THR A 256 -11.45 -7.89 12.63
CA THR A 256 -10.39 -7.76 13.64
C THR A 256 -9.04 -7.65 12.95
N THR A 257 -8.08 -7.09 13.68
CA THR A 257 -6.66 -7.13 13.33
C THR A 257 -5.89 -7.64 14.52
N THR A 258 -4.88 -8.46 14.27
CA THR A 258 -3.93 -8.88 15.29
C THR A 258 -2.53 -8.43 14.85
N PRO A 259 -1.84 -7.56 15.61
CA PRO A 259 -2.33 -6.84 16.81
C PRO A 259 -3.52 -5.89 16.52
N GLU A 260 -4.24 -5.50 17.58
CA GLU A 260 -5.30 -4.50 17.49
C GLU A 260 -4.73 -3.14 17.04
N LEU A 261 -5.41 -2.52 16.08
CA LEU A 261 -5.02 -1.22 15.53
C LEU A 261 -6.13 -0.19 15.75
N PRO A 262 -6.04 0.65 16.81
CA PRO A 262 -7.03 1.70 17.09
C PRO A 262 -7.26 2.66 15.92
N GLN A 263 -6.23 2.87 15.09
CA GLN A 263 -6.26 3.72 13.89
C GLN A 263 -7.30 3.22 12.87
N LEU A 264 -7.58 1.91 12.84
CA LEU A 264 -8.54 1.29 11.92
C LEU A 264 -9.97 1.22 12.46
N SER A 265 -10.24 1.77 13.65
CA SER A 265 -11.58 1.79 14.27
C SER A 265 -12.68 2.31 13.34
N HIS A 266 -12.35 3.27 12.48
CA HIS A 266 -13.25 3.83 11.49
C HIS A 266 -13.58 2.88 10.31
N LEU A 267 -12.85 1.77 10.14
CA LEU A 267 -13.09 0.74 9.11
C LEU A 267 -13.71 -0.54 9.69
N LEU A 268 -13.51 -0.81 10.98
CA LEU A 268 -14.00 -2.03 11.63
C LEU A 268 -15.52 -2.16 11.50
N ASN A 269 -15.96 -3.38 11.16
CA ASN A 269 -17.36 -3.79 11.03
C ASN A 269 -18.19 -3.01 10.00
N LYS A 270 -17.57 -2.25 9.10
CA LYS A 270 -18.28 -1.54 8.03
C LYS A 270 -18.22 -2.33 6.73
N ASN A 271 -19.40 -2.67 6.21
CA ASN A 271 -19.51 -3.27 4.88
C ASN A 271 -19.22 -2.23 3.81
N MET A 272 -18.31 -2.56 2.89
CA MET A 272 -17.97 -1.72 1.75
C MET A 272 -17.53 -2.58 0.56
N PRO A 273 -17.45 -2.02 -0.67
CA PRO A 273 -16.88 -2.75 -1.80
C PRO A 273 -15.42 -3.17 -1.53
N PRO A 274 -14.96 -4.31 -2.07
CA PRO A 274 -13.60 -4.81 -1.85
C PRO A 274 -12.52 -3.77 -2.14
N THR A 275 -12.64 -3.08 -3.28
CA THR A 275 -11.67 -2.04 -3.67
C THR A 275 -11.66 -0.87 -2.69
N THR A 276 -12.82 -0.45 -2.18
CA THR A 276 -12.91 0.62 -1.17
C THR A 276 -12.22 0.23 0.12
N LEU A 277 -12.37 -1.01 0.58
CA LEU A 277 -11.69 -1.49 1.79
C LEU A 277 -10.18 -1.49 1.60
N VAL A 278 -9.71 -2.07 0.49
CA VAL A 278 -8.28 -2.17 0.17
C VAL A 278 -7.63 -0.80 0.05
N LEU A 279 -8.28 0.16 -0.62
CA LEU A 279 -7.78 1.54 -0.72
C LEU A 279 -7.80 2.26 0.63
N SER A 280 -8.85 2.10 1.43
CA SER A 280 -8.91 2.68 2.79
C SER A 280 -7.80 2.14 3.69
N LEU A 281 -7.51 0.84 3.60
CA LEU A 281 -6.39 0.23 4.33
C LEU A 281 -5.05 0.77 3.86
N ARG A 282 -4.88 0.98 2.55
CA ARG A 282 -3.67 1.59 1.97
C ARG A 282 -3.45 3.01 2.47
N GLU A 283 -4.49 3.83 2.57
CA GLU A 283 -4.43 5.18 3.16
C GLU A 283 -4.01 5.14 4.65
N CYS A 284 -4.38 4.07 5.36
CA CYS A 284 -3.92 3.84 6.73
C CYS A 284 -2.48 3.31 6.81
N GLY A 285 -1.83 3.01 5.69
CA GLY A 285 -0.47 2.47 5.61
C GLY A 285 -0.37 0.94 5.55
N ILE A 286 -1.48 0.24 5.31
CA ILE A 286 -1.52 -1.22 5.10
C ILE A 286 -1.80 -1.47 3.62
N ASN A 287 -0.74 -1.78 2.84
CA ASN A 287 -0.90 -1.96 1.40
C ASN A 287 -1.30 -3.41 1.10
N LEU A 288 -2.53 -3.61 0.62
CA LEU A 288 -3.03 -4.92 0.21
C LEU A 288 -3.35 -5.00 -1.29
N SER A 289 -2.89 -4.05 -2.09
CA SER A 289 -3.11 -4.05 -3.55
C SER A 289 -1.76 -4.02 -4.27
N PRO A 290 -1.04 -5.16 -4.28
CA PRO A 290 0.26 -5.24 -4.92
C PRO A 290 0.17 -5.08 -6.44
N THR A 291 1.24 -4.52 -7.00
CA THR A 291 1.56 -4.46 -8.43
C THR A 291 2.74 -5.38 -8.71
N ASP A 292 2.97 -5.77 -9.96
CA ASP A 292 4.15 -6.59 -10.31
C ASP A 292 5.47 -5.93 -9.89
N SER A 293 5.52 -4.60 -9.81
CA SER A 293 6.70 -3.88 -9.33
C SER A 293 6.98 -4.03 -7.84
N ASP A 294 6.00 -4.45 -7.04
CA ASP A 294 6.16 -4.68 -5.60
C ASP A 294 6.97 -5.94 -5.27
N VAL A 295 7.36 -6.73 -6.29
CA VAL A 295 8.37 -7.79 -6.13
C VAL A 295 9.77 -7.26 -5.88
N ASN A 296 10.06 -6.02 -6.28
CA ASN A 296 11.35 -5.38 -6.04
C ASN A 296 11.64 -5.30 -4.54
N GLY A 297 12.82 -5.74 -4.12
CA GLY A 297 13.20 -5.80 -2.70
C GLY A 297 12.61 -6.97 -1.91
N LEU A 298 11.82 -7.85 -2.53
CA LEU A 298 11.38 -9.11 -1.92
C LEU A 298 12.38 -10.25 -2.19
N GLU A 299 12.15 -11.39 -1.53
CA GLU A 299 12.99 -12.58 -1.65
C GLU A 299 13.21 -13.02 -3.12
N ALA A 300 14.41 -13.52 -3.41
CA ALA A 300 14.77 -13.99 -4.75
C ALA A 300 13.83 -15.11 -5.24
N GLY A 301 13.55 -15.12 -6.55
CA GLY A 301 12.73 -16.15 -7.20
C GLY A 301 11.22 -16.01 -6.97
N MET A 302 10.74 -14.91 -6.40
CA MET A 302 9.30 -14.61 -6.39
C MET A 302 8.89 -14.09 -7.76
N VAL A 303 8.07 -14.85 -8.47
CA VAL A 303 7.57 -14.52 -9.82
C VAL A 303 6.04 -14.36 -9.74
N PRO A 304 5.51 -13.14 -9.97
CA PRO A 304 4.07 -12.92 -10.00
C PRO A 304 3.38 -13.80 -11.04
N LYS A 305 2.17 -14.24 -10.72
CA LYS A 305 1.32 -14.97 -11.66
C LYS A 305 0.81 -14.02 -12.73
N GLN A 306 0.58 -14.55 -13.93
CA GLN A 306 0.02 -13.78 -15.03
C GLN A 306 -1.41 -13.32 -14.69
N PRO A 307 -1.72 -12.01 -14.72
CA PRO A 307 -3.02 -11.51 -14.30
C PRO A 307 -4.23 -12.17 -14.98
N PRO A 308 -4.22 -12.48 -16.30
CA PRO A 308 -5.36 -13.15 -16.94
C PRO A 308 -5.65 -14.52 -16.34
N ILE A 309 -4.61 -15.33 -16.10
CA ILE A 309 -4.74 -16.69 -15.56
C ILE A 309 -5.13 -16.63 -14.08
N GLU A 310 -4.54 -15.72 -13.32
CA GLU A 310 -4.83 -15.51 -11.90
C GLU A 310 -6.31 -15.08 -11.67
N ASN A 311 -6.83 -14.17 -12.50
CA ASN A 311 -8.21 -13.69 -12.43
C ASN A 311 -9.23 -14.81 -12.71
N VAL A 312 -8.96 -15.65 -13.71
CA VAL A 312 -9.82 -16.80 -14.01
C VAL A 312 -9.76 -17.82 -12.86
N ALA A 313 -8.57 -18.07 -12.30
CA ALA A 313 -8.41 -18.96 -11.16
C ALA A 313 -9.23 -18.48 -9.95
N TYR A 314 -9.20 -17.19 -9.60
CA TYR A 314 -10.05 -16.67 -8.52
C TYR A 314 -11.53 -16.90 -8.79
N SER A 315 -12.01 -16.57 -10.00
CA SER A 315 -13.43 -16.79 -10.35
C SER A 315 -13.84 -18.25 -10.24
N GLN A 316 -12.99 -19.19 -10.69
CA GLN A 316 -13.29 -20.61 -10.62
C GLN A 316 -13.17 -21.16 -9.20
N MET A 317 -12.19 -20.70 -8.43
CA MET A 317 -12.01 -21.08 -7.04
C MET A 317 -13.23 -20.70 -6.19
N MET A 318 -13.88 -19.56 -6.48
CA MET A 318 -15.10 -19.15 -5.79
C MET A 318 -16.28 -20.10 -6.04
N SER A 319 -16.26 -20.90 -7.11
CA SER A 319 -17.28 -21.93 -7.31
C SER A 319 -17.21 -23.04 -6.24
N LEU A 320 -16.04 -23.27 -5.64
CA LEU A 320 -15.81 -24.27 -4.58
C LEU A 320 -16.15 -23.74 -3.18
N LEU A 321 -16.02 -22.43 -3.00
CA LEU A 321 -16.13 -21.76 -1.71
C LEU A 321 -17.41 -22.06 -0.91
N PRO A 322 -18.62 -22.24 -1.49
CA PRO A 322 -19.82 -22.58 -0.73
C PRO A 322 -19.69 -23.76 0.23
N ARG A 323 -18.85 -24.73 -0.12
CA ARG A 323 -18.70 -26.00 0.62
C ARG A 323 -17.28 -26.24 1.12
N TYR A 324 -16.29 -25.65 0.46
CA TYR A 324 -14.88 -25.91 0.75
C TYR A 324 -14.19 -24.68 1.36
N SER A 325 -13.41 -24.93 2.40
CA SER A 325 -12.36 -24.01 2.84
C SER A 325 -11.17 -24.12 1.91
N LEU A 326 -10.51 -23.00 1.63
CA LEU A 326 -9.43 -22.86 0.65
C LEU A 326 -8.21 -22.22 1.29
N ALA A 327 -7.03 -22.80 1.05
CA ALA A 327 -5.77 -22.40 1.66
C ALA A 327 -4.61 -22.43 0.63
N PRO A 328 -3.51 -21.69 0.86
CA PRO A 328 -2.33 -21.79 0.01
C PRO A 328 -1.69 -23.17 0.12
N SER A 329 -1.01 -23.59 -0.95
CA SER A 329 -0.08 -24.72 -0.92
C SER A 329 1.35 -24.19 -0.97
N LYS A 330 2.26 -24.79 -0.20
CA LYS A 330 3.72 -24.48 -0.21
C LYS A 330 4.38 -24.66 -1.58
N TRP A 331 3.71 -25.35 -2.50
CA TRP A 331 4.22 -25.61 -3.83
C TRP A 331 3.97 -24.46 -4.80
N ASN A 332 3.05 -23.53 -4.49
CA ASN A 332 2.56 -22.51 -5.40
C ASN A 332 3.65 -21.60 -5.94
N ARG A 333 4.56 -21.13 -5.09
CA ARG A 333 5.67 -20.27 -5.50
C ARG A 333 6.53 -20.92 -6.58
N SER A 334 6.78 -22.23 -6.46
CA SER A 334 7.65 -22.97 -7.38
C SER A 334 7.03 -23.30 -8.75
N ARG A 335 5.74 -22.98 -8.98
CA ARG A 335 5.03 -23.32 -10.23
C ARG A 335 5.14 -22.24 -11.32
N GLY A 336 5.95 -21.21 -11.13
CA GLY A 336 6.15 -20.12 -12.09
C GLY A 336 4.89 -19.27 -12.30
N ALA A 337 4.86 -18.47 -13.35
CA ALA A 337 3.82 -17.45 -13.55
C ALA A 337 2.48 -17.99 -14.11
N ALA A 338 2.48 -19.15 -14.75
CA ALA A 338 1.34 -19.66 -15.53
C ALA A 338 0.52 -20.77 -14.83
N LYS A 339 0.93 -21.16 -13.61
CA LYS A 339 0.28 -22.21 -12.83
C LYS A 339 0.12 -21.78 -11.37
N MET A 340 -0.98 -22.19 -10.76
CA MET A 340 -1.26 -22.02 -9.33
C MET A 340 -1.62 -23.36 -8.73
N ILE A 341 -1.33 -23.54 -7.44
CA ILE A 341 -1.75 -24.71 -6.69
C ILE A 341 -2.28 -24.25 -5.34
N PHE A 342 -3.42 -24.79 -4.94
CA PHE A 342 -4.06 -24.47 -3.67
C PHE A 342 -4.67 -25.72 -3.05
N ARG A 343 -4.85 -25.67 -1.74
CA ARG A 343 -5.45 -26.73 -0.95
C ARG A 343 -6.91 -26.44 -0.67
N PHE A 344 -7.70 -27.48 -0.52
CA PHE A 344 -9.12 -27.37 -0.24
C PHE A 344 -9.58 -28.51 0.67
N LYS A 345 -10.56 -28.24 1.55
CA LYS A 345 -11.19 -29.26 2.41
C LYS A 345 -12.63 -28.88 2.66
N VAL A 346 -13.52 -29.88 2.72
CA VAL A 346 -14.93 -29.64 3.06
C VAL A 346 -14.97 -28.89 4.38
N LYS A 347 -15.86 -27.88 4.46
CA LYS A 347 -16.09 -27.13 5.68
C LYS A 347 -16.41 -28.11 6.82
N THR A 348 -15.49 -28.25 7.75
CA THR A 348 -15.79 -28.85 9.05
C THR A 348 -16.59 -27.82 9.84
N GLU A 349 -17.72 -28.21 10.42
CA GLU A 349 -18.31 -27.41 11.50
C GLU A 349 -17.26 -27.40 12.62
N SER A 350 -16.50 -26.32 12.76
CA SER A 350 -15.54 -26.21 13.84
C SER A 350 -16.28 -26.35 15.16
N GLY A 351 -15.78 -27.30 15.95
CA GLY A 351 -16.48 -27.94 17.06
C GLY A 351 -16.86 -27.01 18.20
N GLU A 352 -17.79 -27.54 18.99
CA GLU A 352 -18.12 -27.11 20.34
C GLU A 352 -16.87 -26.81 21.17
N LEU A 353 -17.00 -25.84 22.07
CA LEU A 353 -16.01 -25.52 23.09
C LEU A 353 -15.53 -26.80 23.81
N ASP A 354 -14.24 -27.11 23.70
CA ASP A 354 -13.56 -28.00 24.66
C ASP A 354 -13.59 -27.30 26.03
N LEU A 355 -14.58 -27.66 26.85
CA LEU A 355 -14.76 -27.17 28.22
C LEU A 355 -13.78 -27.78 29.23
N GLU A 356 -12.86 -28.64 28.80
CA GLU A 356 -12.07 -29.50 29.72
C GLU A 356 -10.66 -29.01 30.04
N THR A 357 -10.04 -28.09 29.30
CA THR A 357 -8.62 -27.77 29.51
C THR A 357 -8.30 -26.43 30.18
N GLY A 358 -9.25 -25.49 30.29
CA GLY A 358 -9.05 -24.25 31.08
C GLY A 358 -7.84 -23.38 30.71
N GLU A 359 -7.14 -23.70 29.63
CA GLU A 359 -5.96 -22.99 29.13
C GLU A 359 -6.33 -22.25 27.86
N ALA A 360 -6.46 -20.93 27.96
CA ALA A 360 -6.58 -20.04 26.82
C ALA A 360 -5.22 -19.92 26.11
N LYS A 361 -4.81 -20.94 25.35
CA LYS A 361 -4.00 -20.70 24.15
C LYS A 361 -4.97 -20.17 23.11
N GLU A 362 -4.76 -18.94 22.63
CA GLU A 362 -5.43 -18.52 21.40
C GLU A 362 -5.12 -19.59 20.34
N PRO A 363 -6.11 -20.35 19.86
CA PRO A 363 -5.85 -21.40 18.89
C PRO A 363 -5.29 -20.73 17.64
N ASP A 364 -4.18 -21.26 17.12
CA ASP A 364 -3.64 -20.83 15.83
C ASP A 364 -4.79 -20.85 14.81
N PRO A 365 -5.16 -19.71 14.22
CA PRO A 365 -6.34 -19.61 13.36
C PRO A 365 -6.18 -20.39 12.05
N PHE A 366 -4.97 -20.90 11.77
CA PHE A 366 -4.67 -21.79 10.65
C PHE A 366 -4.49 -23.26 11.06
N ALA A 367 -4.64 -23.62 12.33
CA ALA A 367 -4.41 -24.99 12.84
C ALA A 367 -5.30 -26.05 12.16
N GLU A 368 -6.46 -25.65 11.63
CA GLU A 368 -7.35 -26.54 10.88
C GLU A 368 -6.76 -26.99 9.52
N VAL A 369 -5.78 -26.24 9.02
CA VAL A 369 -5.11 -26.48 7.73
C VAL A 369 -3.91 -27.39 7.94
N ASP A 370 -4.17 -28.69 7.92
CA ASP A 370 -3.14 -29.71 7.99
C ASP A 370 -2.55 -30.06 6.59
N ASP A 371 -1.41 -30.73 6.59
CA ASP A 371 -0.66 -31.05 5.37
C ASP A 371 -1.32 -32.15 4.51
N SER A 372 -2.38 -32.81 4.99
CA SER A 372 -3.11 -33.85 4.25
C SER A 372 -4.23 -33.30 3.37
N TRP A 373 -4.50 -31.98 3.42
CA TRP A 373 -5.51 -31.38 2.56
C TRP A 373 -5.17 -31.61 1.08
N PRO A 374 -6.12 -32.12 0.28
CA PRO A 374 -5.89 -32.36 -1.14
C PRO A 374 -5.61 -31.05 -1.87
N ALA A 375 -4.82 -31.15 -2.95
CA ALA A 375 -4.42 -30.00 -3.75
C ALA A 375 -5.04 -30.02 -5.15
N ILE A 376 -5.35 -28.82 -5.66
CA ILE A 376 -5.75 -28.58 -7.04
C ILE A 376 -4.67 -27.75 -7.72
N VAL A 377 -4.19 -28.23 -8.87
CA VAL A 377 -3.40 -27.44 -9.81
C VAL A 377 -4.34 -26.76 -10.80
N PHE A 378 -4.14 -25.46 -10.97
CA PHE A 378 -4.80 -24.62 -11.95
C PHE A 378 -3.77 -24.13 -12.97
N ALA A 379 -4.01 -24.41 -14.25
CA ALA A 379 -3.23 -23.91 -15.38
C ALA A 379 -4.18 -23.31 -16.43
N ASP A 380 -3.64 -22.56 -17.40
CA ASP A 380 -4.41 -21.86 -18.44
C ASP A 380 -5.49 -22.72 -19.13
N ARG A 381 -5.21 -24.01 -19.36
CA ARG A 381 -6.09 -24.91 -20.13
C ARG A 381 -6.70 -26.05 -19.35
N TYR A 382 -6.31 -26.23 -18.09
CA TYR A 382 -6.78 -27.35 -17.30
C TYR A 382 -6.72 -27.07 -15.80
N VAL A 383 -7.63 -27.73 -15.10
CA VAL A 383 -7.66 -27.84 -13.65
C VAL A 383 -7.59 -29.33 -13.32
N CYS A 384 -6.84 -29.71 -12.30
CA CYS A 384 -6.71 -31.11 -11.92
C CYS A 384 -6.44 -31.26 -10.43
N ARG A 385 -7.04 -32.28 -9.81
CA ARG A 385 -6.66 -32.71 -8.46
C ARG A 385 -5.41 -33.56 -8.56
N VAL A 386 -4.40 -33.24 -7.77
CA VAL A 386 -3.07 -33.83 -7.89
C VAL A 386 -2.69 -34.61 -6.64
N LYS A 387 -1.73 -35.52 -6.78
CA LYS A 387 -1.20 -36.33 -5.66
C LYS A 387 -0.39 -35.53 -4.65
N ALA A 388 0.16 -34.38 -5.06
CA ALA A 388 0.97 -33.54 -4.20
C ALA A 388 0.23 -33.14 -2.92
N LEU A 389 0.86 -33.42 -1.78
CA LEU A 389 0.49 -32.93 -0.47
C LEU A 389 1.54 -31.94 0.04
N ASP A 390 1.15 -31.09 0.98
CA ASP A 390 2.09 -30.15 1.61
C ASP A 390 3.01 -30.85 2.62
N SER A 391 2.76 -32.12 2.97
CA SER A 391 3.69 -32.97 3.75
C SER A 391 4.80 -33.58 2.89
N ASP A 392 4.63 -33.62 1.57
CA ASP A 392 5.56 -34.30 0.68
C ASP A 392 6.89 -33.55 0.55
N SER A 393 7.95 -34.28 0.21
CA SER A 393 9.25 -33.71 -0.12
C SER A 393 9.35 -33.18 -1.56
N THR A 394 8.44 -33.62 -2.44
CA THR A 394 8.38 -33.21 -3.85
C THR A 394 6.94 -33.01 -4.30
N CYS A 395 6.71 -32.06 -5.20
CA CYS A 395 5.38 -31.80 -5.78
C CYS A 395 5.07 -32.80 -6.92
N ASP A 396 4.31 -33.85 -6.64
CA ASP A 396 3.76 -34.76 -7.66
C ASP A 396 2.48 -34.17 -8.29
N GLU A 397 2.63 -33.51 -9.45
CA GLU A 397 1.51 -32.95 -10.24
C GLU A 397 0.70 -34.01 -10.99
N SER A 398 1.01 -35.31 -10.84
CA SER A 398 0.21 -36.36 -11.47
C SER A 398 -1.23 -36.34 -10.92
N PRO A 399 -2.24 -36.58 -11.77
CA PRO A 399 -3.62 -36.68 -11.32
C PRO A 399 -3.77 -37.70 -10.19
N LEU A 400 -4.63 -37.41 -9.21
CA LEU A 400 -5.06 -38.40 -8.22
C LEU A 400 -5.67 -39.63 -8.94
N PRO A 401 -5.53 -40.84 -8.37
CA PRO A 401 -6.19 -42.03 -8.93
C PRO A 401 -7.67 -41.76 -9.20
N GLU A 402 -8.17 -42.22 -10.35
CA GLU A 402 -9.57 -42.06 -10.77
C GLU A 402 -10.02 -40.62 -11.06
N THR A 403 -9.10 -39.65 -11.01
CA THR A 403 -9.37 -38.26 -11.39
C THR A 403 -8.83 -37.94 -12.78
N THR A 404 -9.52 -37.05 -13.50
CA THR A 404 -9.07 -36.52 -14.79
C THR A 404 -8.87 -35.01 -14.71
N ALA A 405 -8.20 -34.43 -15.70
CA ALA A 405 -8.13 -32.98 -15.84
C ALA A 405 -9.44 -32.44 -16.43
N HIS A 406 -9.93 -31.31 -15.92
CA HIS A 406 -11.16 -30.67 -16.38
C HIS A 406 -10.90 -29.21 -16.80
N SER A 407 -11.88 -28.60 -17.45
CA SER A 407 -11.84 -27.18 -17.82
C SER A 407 -12.17 -26.23 -16.66
N THR A 408 -12.80 -26.75 -15.59
CA THR A 408 -13.15 -25.94 -14.42
C THR A 408 -12.88 -26.65 -13.09
N ALA A 409 -12.60 -25.85 -12.05
CA ALA A 409 -12.43 -26.35 -10.69
C ALA A 409 -13.69 -27.06 -10.15
N LEU A 410 -14.89 -26.57 -10.49
CA LEU A 410 -16.16 -27.21 -10.09
C LEU A 410 -16.25 -28.63 -10.62
N GLU A 411 -15.97 -28.84 -11.91
CA GLU A 411 -16.04 -30.17 -12.53
C GLU A 411 -14.97 -31.12 -11.98
N CYS A 412 -13.82 -30.61 -11.53
CA CYS A 412 -12.80 -31.44 -10.87
C CYS A 412 -13.28 -32.05 -9.55
N VAL A 413 -14.16 -31.37 -8.82
CA VAL A 413 -14.56 -31.75 -7.46
C VAL A 413 -15.96 -32.37 -7.43
N ALA A 414 -16.89 -31.89 -8.27
CA ALA A 414 -18.28 -32.31 -8.28
C ALA A 414 -18.50 -33.78 -8.70
N VAL A 415 -17.50 -34.45 -9.28
CA VAL A 415 -17.56 -35.88 -9.58
C VAL A 415 -17.57 -36.72 -8.30
N ASP A 416 -16.89 -36.25 -7.26
CA ASP A 416 -16.72 -36.99 -6.00
C ASP A 416 -17.58 -36.41 -4.86
N ASP A 417 -18.30 -35.31 -5.13
CA ASP A 417 -19.10 -34.59 -4.14
C ASP A 417 -20.43 -34.13 -4.73
N GLU A 418 -21.45 -34.98 -4.59
CA GLU A 418 -22.79 -34.77 -5.17
C GLU A 418 -23.48 -33.51 -4.64
N ASP A 419 -23.18 -33.09 -3.40
CA ASP A 419 -23.76 -31.92 -2.75
C ASP A 419 -23.16 -30.58 -3.24
N MET A 420 -22.04 -30.63 -3.95
CA MET A 420 -21.30 -29.44 -4.39
C MET A 420 -22.15 -28.53 -5.29
N ARG A 421 -22.87 -29.11 -6.26
CA ARG A 421 -23.73 -28.35 -7.18
C ARG A 421 -24.98 -27.77 -6.48
N PRO A 422 -25.71 -28.53 -5.62
CA PRO A 422 -26.75 -27.97 -4.77
C PRO A 422 -26.30 -26.78 -3.93
N GLU A 423 -25.21 -26.90 -3.16
CA GLU A 423 -24.74 -25.81 -2.28
C GLU A 423 -24.33 -24.56 -3.07
N LEU A 424 -23.68 -24.75 -4.23
CA LEU A 424 -23.38 -23.64 -5.13
C LEU A 424 -24.66 -22.96 -5.65
N GLY A 425 -25.68 -23.75 -6.02
CA GLY A 425 -26.97 -23.23 -6.49
C GLY A 425 -27.76 -22.45 -5.42
N MET A 426 -27.53 -22.77 -4.15
CA MET A 426 -28.15 -22.08 -3.01
C MET A 426 -27.37 -20.88 -2.50
N SER A 427 -26.14 -20.68 -2.98
CA SER A 427 -25.25 -19.62 -2.53
C SER A 427 -25.48 -18.30 -3.27
N SER A 428 -25.26 -17.18 -2.57
CA SER A 428 -25.38 -15.86 -3.18
C SER A 428 -24.26 -15.62 -4.20
N ARG A 429 -24.64 -15.38 -5.46
CA ARG A 429 -23.68 -15.06 -6.54
C ARG A 429 -22.88 -13.79 -6.26
N LEU A 430 -23.54 -12.76 -5.71
CA LEU A 430 -22.88 -11.49 -5.38
C LEU A 430 -21.77 -11.70 -4.34
N TYR A 431 -22.02 -12.53 -3.33
CA TYR A 431 -21.02 -12.88 -2.33
C TYR A 431 -19.78 -13.54 -2.97
N LEU A 432 -19.98 -14.51 -3.87
CA LEU A 432 -18.89 -15.18 -4.58
C LEU A 432 -18.12 -14.21 -5.50
N GLU A 433 -18.83 -13.32 -6.20
CA GLU A 433 -18.21 -12.27 -7.02
C GLU A 433 -17.37 -11.30 -6.18
N LEU A 434 -17.88 -10.86 -5.02
CA LEU A 434 -17.14 -9.97 -4.12
C LEU A 434 -15.89 -10.65 -3.54
N ALA A 435 -15.94 -11.95 -3.28
CA ALA A 435 -14.79 -12.72 -2.86
C ALA A 435 -13.73 -12.81 -3.98
N ALA A 436 -14.14 -13.10 -5.22
CA ALA A 436 -13.24 -13.09 -6.39
C ALA A 436 -12.61 -11.70 -6.60
N GLN A 437 -13.40 -10.63 -6.51
CA GLN A 437 -12.93 -9.25 -6.65
C GLN A 437 -11.91 -8.88 -5.56
N LEU A 438 -12.14 -9.30 -4.31
CA LEU A 438 -11.19 -9.08 -3.23
C LEU A 438 -9.87 -9.79 -3.53
N LEU A 439 -9.91 -11.09 -3.84
CA LEU A 439 -8.69 -11.86 -4.13
C LEU A 439 -7.95 -11.34 -5.37
N THR A 440 -8.68 -10.82 -6.37
CA THR A 440 -8.08 -10.17 -7.55
C THR A 440 -7.27 -8.94 -7.15
N LYS A 441 -7.71 -8.16 -6.16
CA LYS A 441 -6.96 -7.01 -5.65
C LYS A 441 -5.76 -7.44 -4.80
N LEU A 442 -5.94 -8.49 -4.00
CA LEU A 442 -4.89 -9.00 -3.12
C LEU A 442 -3.78 -9.75 -3.87
N ARG A 443 -4.11 -10.44 -4.97
CA ARG A 443 -3.20 -11.31 -5.73
C ARG A 443 -2.46 -12.30 -4.85
N VAL A 444 -3.21 -13.02 -4.00
CA VAL A 444 -2.67 -13.96 -3.02
C VAL A 444 -1.85 -15.10 -3.64
N PHE A 445 -2.05 -15.47 -4.91
CA PHE A 445 -1.18 -16.45 -5.57
C PHE A 445 0.17 -15.88 -6.02
N SER A 446 0.22 -14.60 -6.33
CA SER A 446 1.43 -13.90 -6.78
C SER A 446 2.31 -13.44 -5.62
N PHE A 447 1.70 -13.01 -4.51
CA PHE A 447 2.39 -12.34 -3.41
C PHE A 447 2.32 -13.13 -2.09
N SER A 448 2.27 -14.47 -2.12
CA SER A 448 2.39 -15.30 -0.89
C SER A 448 3.76 -15.97 -0.81
N LYS A 449 4.22 -16.27 0.42
CA LYS A 449 5.47 -17.02 0.66
C LYS A 449 5.40 -18.45 0.11
N MET A 450 4.21 -19.04 0.16
CA MET A 450 3.87 -20.42 -0.22
C MET A 450 3.55 -20.57 -1.71
#